data_AF-A0A550C3I1-F1
#
_entry.id   AF-A0A550C3I1-F1
#
_cell.length_a   1.000
_cell.length_b   1.000
_cell.length_c   1.000
_cell.angle_alpha   90.00
_cell.angle_beta   90.00
_cell.angle_gamma   90.00
#
_symmetry.space_group_name_H-M   'P 1'
#
loop_
_entity.id
_entity.type
_entity.pdbx_description
1 polymer ?
#
loop_
_entity_poly.entity_id
_entity_poly.type
_entity_poly.pdbx_seq_one_letter_code
_entity_poly.pdbx_strand_id
1 'polypeptide(L)'
;MFFGLFSSQPRVYARVMDNIRLYLSDAQLPDLVLDASAPTALPPTGHKSHRNALSVRGERYRLLEHIRAFTEEEFVDMVFHWNDTHIPSESIFQEDHDYINGESPTVPAPSFANIGHAPLRRPSDLTRLLPWIDSLPLLTVQRIMHVLFYDATKGHSFQHGPTDQDSSIFRYLLWAPALEGEGIDGPQNTTMLIERFRRSVLVAVQPPWILSDQDIRNFADLRHFPPFHGIEPRVGEKPEPSDLEGKQRIWAKLWDTCVKNNSHWFVLTNYNQWVFGHFSSGWTTAFVGPVIDYNSTTPAVMECLAFWLASASQAPGSMSIAKVCGESEHAGLFWSPSTVYDVMGQSTEAAMTLSLS
;
A
#
# COMPACT_ATOMS: atom_id res chain seq x y z
N MET A 1 -54.79 18.08 -12.85
CA MET A 1 -53.74 17.08 -12.63
C MET A 1 -52.70 17.25 -13.72
N PHE A 2 -51.55 17.83 -13.41
CA PHE A 2 -50.35 17.79 -14.24
C PHE A 2 -49.21 17.38 -13.33
N PHE A 3 -48.94 16.07 -13.25
CA PHE A 3 -47.70 15.58 -12.65
C PHE A 3 -46.63 15.67 -13.73
N GLY A 4 -45.83 16.73 -13.66
CA GLY A 4 -44.58 16.82 -14.41
C GLY A 4 -43.61 15.80 -13.87
N LEU A 5 -43.31 14.78 -14.67
CA LEU A 5 -42.15 13.92 -14.49
C LEU A 5 -40.90 14.80 -14.68
N PHE A 6 -40.40 15.39 -13.61
CA PHE A 6 -39.02 15.84 -13.57
C PHE A 6 -38.15 14.59 -13.59
N SER A 7 -37.76 14.16 -14.79
CA SER A 7 -36.57 13.37 -14.97
C SER A 7 -35.40 14.21 -14.46
N SER A 8 -35.04 14.04 -13.19
CA SER A 8 -33.81 14.59 -12.63
C SER A 8 -32.65 13.95 -13.39
N GLN A 9 -32.18 14.59 -14.45
CA GLN A 9 -30.91 14.18 -15.03
C GLN A 9 -29.86 14.26 -13.93
N PRO A 10 -29.03 13.21 -13.76
CA PRO A 10 -27.99 13.22 -12.75
C PRO A 10 -27.12 14.46 -12.96
N ARG A 11 -26.88 15.20 -11.88
CA ARG A 11 -26.04 16.39 -11.91
C ARG A 11 -24.61 15.93 -12.20
N VAL A 12 -24.16 16.10 -13.43
CA VAL A 12 -22.77 15.82 -13.81
C VAL A 12 -21.92 17.03 -13.38
N TYR A 13 -20.93 16.76 -12.54
CA TYR A 13 -19.96 17.76 -12.10
C TYR A 13 -18.91 17.99 -13.18
N ALA A 14 -18.50 19.24 -13.35
CA ALA A 14 -17.48 19.61 -14.32
C ALA A 14 -16.06 19.34 -13.80
N ARG A 15 -15.86 19.41 -12.47
CA ARG A 15 -14.56 19.28 -11.81
C ARG A 15 -14.67 18.44 -10.55
N VAL A 16 -13.63 17.66 -10.26
CA VAL A 16 -13.50 16.86 -9.04
C VAL A 16 -13.50 17.73 -7.79
N MET A 17 -12.78 18.84 -7.82
CA MET A 17 -12.67 19.78 -6.70
C MET A 17 -13.99 20.48 -6.35
N ASP A 18 -15.04 20.32 -7.17
CA ASP A 18 -16.38 20.83 -6.87
C ASP A 18 -17.18 19.91 -5.93
N ASN A 19 -16.83 18.62 -5.82
CA ASN A 19 -17.40 17.67 -4.86
C ASN A 19 -16.49 16.45 -4.69
N ILE A 20 -15.45 16.57 -3.88
CA ILE A 20 -14.43 15.54 -3.72
C ILE A 20 -15.01 14.29 -3.05
N ARG A 21 -15.94 14.45 -2.09
CA ARG A 21 -16.58 13.31 -1.41
C ARG A 21 -17.33 12.43 -2.41
N LEU A 22 -18.16 13.04 -3.27
CA LEU A 22 -18.86 12.30 -4.31
C LEU A 22 -17.87 11.62 -5.26
N TYR A 23 -16.83 12.34 -5.70
CA TYR A 23 -15.82 11.77 -6.58
C TYR A 23 -15.14 10.53 -5.98
N LEU A 24 -14.69 10.58 -4.72
CA LEU A 24 -14.05 9.43 -4.07
C LEU A 24 -14.99 8.22 -3.99
N SER A 25 -16.28 8.43 -3.72
CA SER A 25 -17.27 7.34 -3.64
C SER A 25 -17.70 6.77 -5.00
N ASP A 26 -17.60 7.57 -6.07
CA ASP A 26 -18.09 7.24 -7.41
C ASP A 26 -16.97 6.80 -8.37
N ALA A 27 -15.71 7.15 -8.06
CA ALA A 27 -14.55 6.80 -8.85
C ALA A 27 -14.28 5.29 -8.82
N GLN A 28 -14.26 4.67 -10.01
CA GLN A 28 -14.03 3.24 -10.18
C GLN A 28 -12.77 2.99 -10.99
N LEU A 29 -11.95 2.04 -10.52
CA LEU A 29 -10.77 1.62 -11.27
C LEU A 29 -11.19 0.95 -12.58
N PRO A 30 -10.55 1.29 -13.72
CA PRO A 30 -10.83 0.62 -14.98
C PRO A 30 -10.54 -0.88 -14.94
N ASP A 31 -11.21 -1.67 -15.79
CA ASP A 31 -10.93 -3.09 -15.89
C ASP A 31 -9.48 -3.36 -16.34
N LEU A 32 -8.80 -4.26 -15.63
CA LEU A 32 -7.44 -4.66 -15.98
C LEU A 32 -7.44 -5.67 -17.14
N VAL A 33 -7.29 -5.16 -18.36
CA VAL A 33 -7.13 -6.02 -19.54
C VAL A 33 -5.65 -6.34 -19.74
N LEU A 34 -5.29 -7.60 -19.57
CA LEU A 34 -3.91 -8.09 -19.76
C LEU A 34 -3.52 -8.15 -21.23
N ASP A 35 -2.22 -8.03 -21.50
CA ASP A 35 -1.68 -8.23 -22.84
C ASP A 35 -1.72 -9.73 -23.23
N ALA A 36 -1.77 -10.03 -24.52
CA ALA A 36 -1.76 -11.43 -24.99
C ALA A 36 -0.45 -12.17 -24.63
N SER A 37 0.64 -11.43 -24.43
CA SER A 37 1.93 -11.95 -23.97
C SER A 37 2.04 -12.06 -22.44
N ALA A 38 1.04 -11.59 -21.69
CA ALA A 38 1.00 -11.75 -20.25
C ALA A 38 1.01 -13.25 -19.89
N PRO A 39 1.52 -13.64 -18.72
CA PRO A 39 1.64 -15.04 -18.38
C PRO A 39 0.26 -15.72 -18.38
N THR A 40 0.06 -16.64 -19.33
CA THR A 40 -1.22 -16.94 -20.00
C THR A 40 -2.28 -17.67 -19.18
N ALA A 41 -2.03 -17.97 -17.91
CA ALA A 41 -3.01 -18.60 -17.04
C ALA A 41 -3.09 -17.83 -15.73
N LEU A 42 -4.03 -16.88 -15.68
CA LEU A 42 -4.59 -16.50 -14.38
C LEU A 42 -5.11 -17.79 -13.73
N PRO A 43 -4.83 -18.02 -12.43
CA PRO A 43 -5.41 -19.15 -11.72
C PRO A 43 -6.94 -19.13 -11.89
N PRO A 44 -7.60 -20.28 -12.08
CA PRO A 44 -9.05 -20.32 -12.10
C PRO A 44 -9.61 -19.71 -10.81
N THR A 45 -10.79 -19.10 -10.88
CA THR A 45 -11.43 -18.47 -9.73
C THR A 45 -11.48 -19.44 -8.54
N GLY A 46 -11.02 -18.99 -7.37
CA GLY A 46 -10.93 -19.79 -6.14
C GLY A 46 -9.65 -20.63 -6.00
N HIS A 47 -8.73 -20.61 -6.97
CA HIS A 47 -7.46 -21.32 -6.88
C HIS A 47 -6.29 -20.37 -6.56
N LYS A 48 -5.35 -20.89 -5.77
CA LYS A 48 -4.08 -20.20 -5.45
C LYS A 48 -3.16 -20.17 -6.67
N SER A 49 -2.33 -19.14 -6.76
CA SER A 49 -1.20 -19.14 -7.69
C SER A 49 -0.07 -19.99 -7.14
N HIS A 50 0.44 -20.91 -7.96
CA HIS A 50 1.65 -21.67 -7.66
C HIS A 50 2.94 -20.87 -7.96
N ARG A 51 2.81 -19.63 -8.47
CA ARG A 51 3.92 -18.80 -8.93
C ARG A 51 4.41 -17.79 -7.91
N ASN A 52 3.76 -17.74 -6.73
CA ASN A 52 4.20 -16.89 -5.64
C ASN A 52 5.41 -17.52 -4.92
N ALA A 53 6.58 -17.36 -5.53
CA ALA A 53 7.86 -17.88 -5.07
C ALA A 53 8.72 -16.79 -4.41
N LEU A 54 8.11 -15.97 -3.55
CA LEU A 54 8.82 -14.95 -2.78
C LEU A 54 10.00 -15.54 -2.01
N SER A 55 11.16 -14.91 -2.17
CA SER A 55 12.43 -15.34 -1.60
C SER A 55 12.56 -14.87 -0.14
N VAL A 56 11.71 -15.42 0.73
CA VAL A 56 11.64 -15.04 2.15
C VAL A 56 11.93 -16.22 3.06
N ARG A 57 12.72 -15.98 4.10
CA ARG A 57 13.11 -16.95 5.11
C ARG A 57 12.34 -16.72 6.41
N GLY A 58 12.26 -17.77 7.22
CA GLY A 58 11.98 -17.61 8.64
C GLY A 58 13.17 -16.86 9.26
N GLU A 59 12.90 -15.80 10.01
CA GLU A 59 13.95 -14.94 10.58
C GLU A 59 13.60 -14.60 12.03
N ARG A 60 14.59 -14.62 12.93
CA ARG A 60 14.40 -14.36 14.38
C ARG A 60 14.00 -12.93 14.70
N TYR A 61 14.42 -11.99 13.85
CA TYR A 61 14.10 -10.58 14.03
C TYR A 61 12.64 -10.27 13.68
N ARG A 62 11.92 -11.19 13.04
CA ARG A 62 10.51 -10.97 12.68
C ARG A 62 9.66 -11.14 13.93
N LEU A 63 9.19 -10.00 14.44
CA LEU A 63 8.42 -9.96 15.69
C LEU A 63 6.92 -10.17 15.49
N LEU A 64 6.44 -10.27 14.25
CA LEU A 64 5.02 -10.45 13.96
C LEU A 64 4.52 -11.78 14.55
N GLU A 65 3.51 -11.70 15.41
CA GLU A 65 2.90 -12.85 16.10
C GLU A 65 1.41 -12.92 15.78
N HIS A 66 0.71 -11.78 15.90
CA HIS A 66 -0.75 -11.71 15.79
C HIS A 66 -1.19 -10.88 14.59
N ILE A 67 -2.25 -11.32 13.92
CA ILE A 67 -2.90 -10.58 12.84
C ILE A 67 -4.38 -10.48 13.19
N ARG A 68 -4.83 -9.26 13.47
CA ARG A 68 -6.21 -8.95 13.84
C ARG A 68 -6.94 -8.44 12.61
N ALA A 69 -8.04 -9.06 12.25
CA ALA A 69 -8.90 -8.54 11.19
C ALA A 69 -9.90 -7.54 11.77
N PHE A 70 -10.10 -6.42 11.07
CA PHE A 70 -11.30 -5.63 11.25
C PHE A 70 -12.50 -6.42 10.73
N THR A 71 -13.64 -6.30 11.41
CA THR A 71 -14.90 -6.69 10.80
C THR A 71 -15.21 -5.77 9.62
N GLU A 72 -16.03 -6.23 8.68
CA GLU A 72 -16.44 -5.42 7.54
C GLU A 72 -17.16 -4.14 8.00
N GLU A 73 -18.04 -4.25 9.00
CA GLU A 73 -18.75 -3.12 9.61
C GLU A 73 -17.78 -2.10 10.25
N GLU A 74 -16.85 -2.55 11.11
CA GLU A 74 -15.85 -1.66 11.71
C GLU A 74 -15.00 -0.94 10.66
N PHE A 75 -14.62 -1.64 9.58
CA PHE A 75 -13.82 -1.07 8.51
C PHE A 75 -14.60 -0.01 7.72
N VAL A 76 -15.84 -0.33 7.33
CA VAL A 76 -16.74 0.58 6.59
C VAL A 76 -17.01 1.82 7.44
N ASP A 77 -17.42 1.63 8.70
CA ASP A 77 -17.75 2.74 9.61
C ASP A 77 -16.55 3.66 9.82
N MET A 78 -15.36 3.10 10.00
CA MET A 78 -14.14 3.88 10.17
C MET A 78 -13.83 4.75 8.93
N VAL A 79 -13.90 4.17 7.73
CA VAL A 79 -13.60 4.90 6.47
C VAL A 79 -14.66 5.96 6.21
N PHE A 80 -15.95 5.60 6.30
CA PHE A 80 -17.05 6.52 6.04
C PHE A 80 -17.15 7.64 7.06
N HIS A 81 -16.96 7.34 8.36
CA HIS A 81 -16.98 8.38 9.39
C HIS A 81 -15.92 9.45 9.14
N TRP A 82 -14.71 9.06 8.76
CA TRP A 82 -13.65 10.01 8.44
C TRP A 82 -13.96 10.79 7.15
N ASN A 83 -14.39 10.10 6.08
CA ASN A 83 -14.76 10.73 4.82
C ASN A 83 -15.87 11.77 5.01
N ASP A 84 -16.90 11.43 5.77
CA ASP A 84 -18.04 12.30 6.03
C ASP A 84 -17.70 13.52 6.88
N THR A 85 -16.67 13.40 7.70
CA THR A 85 -16.23 14.49 8.59
C THR A 85 -15.21 15.40 7.90
N HIS A 86 -14.31 14.85 7.08
CA HIS A 86 -13.12 15.57 6.62
C HIS A 86 -13.04 15.80 5.13
N ILE A 87 -13.79 15.07 4.30
CA ILE A 87 -13.79 15.29 2.85
C ILE A 87 -14.97 16.20 2.48
N PRO A 88 -14.74 17.35 1.83
CA PRO A 88 -15.81 18.27 1.49
C PRO A 88 -16.73 17.70 0.41
N SER A 89 -18.03 17.89 0.60
CA SER A 89 -19.07 17.63 -0.41
C SER A 89 -19.42 18.90 -1.22
N GLU A 90 -18.76 20.02 -0.93
CA GLU A 90 -18.92 21.30 -1.59
C GLU A 90 -17.62 21.70 -2.30
N SER A 91 -17.73 22.66 -3.23
CA SER A 91 -16.58 23.14 -3.97
C SER A 91 -15.60 23.88 -3.06
N ILE A 92 -14.33 23.53 -3.21
CA ILE A 92 -13.23 24.22 -2.54
C ILE A 92 -12.55 25.26 -3.45
N PHE A 93 -13.13 25.55 -4.61
CA PHE A 93 -12.65 26.54 -5.58
C PHE A 93 -11.19 26.34 -6.04
N GLN A 94 -10.75 25.09 -6.09
CA GLN A 94 -9.44 24.67 -6.60
C GLN A 94 -9.59 24.06 -8.00
N GLU A 95 -8.53 24.12 -8.79
CA GLU A 95 -8.47 23.44 -10.07
C GLU A 95 -8.10 21.95 -9.89
N ASP A 96 -8.62 21.09 -10.76
CA ASP A 96 -8.33 19.66 -10.71
C ASP A 96 -6.84 19.39 -10.99
N HIS A 97 -6.28 20.09 -11.97
CA HIS A 97 -4.91 19.87 -12.44
C HIS A 97 -3.91 20.83 -11.79
N ASP A 98 -2.83 20.26 -11.24
CA ASP A 98 -1.65 20.97 -10.77
C ASP A 98 -0.59 21.00 -11.89
N TYR A 99 -0.47 22.12 -12.59
CA TYR A 99 0.52 22.27 -13.67
C TYR A 99 1.97 22.30 -13.17
N ILE A 100 2.21 22.53 -11.87
CA ILE A 100 3.55 22.59 -11.29
C ILE A 100 4.04 21.17 -11.00
N ASN A 101 3.19 20.39 -10.33
CA ASN A 101 3.54 19.03 -9.89
C ASN A 101 3.11 17.93 -10.88
N GLY A 102 2.31 18.28 -11.90
CA GLY A 102 1.77 17.32 -12.88
C GLY A 102 0.66 16.43 -12.32
N GLU A 103 0.03 16.84 -11.21
CA GLU A 103 -0.95 16.03 -10.48
C GLU A 103 -2.36 16.32 -10.97
N SER A 104 -3.17 15.27 -11.16
CA SER A 104 -4.59 15.45 -11.44
C SER A 104 -5.38 14.19 -11.10
N PRO A 105 -6.68 14.30 -10.86
CA PRO A 105 -7.57 13.15 -10.82
C PRO A 105 -7.63 12.46 -12.19
N THR A 106 -7.42 11.14 -12.20
CA THR A 106 -7.33 10.33 -13.42
C THR A 106 -8.26 9.11 -13.43
N VAL A 107 -8.83 8.76 -12.27
CA VAL A 107 -9.76 7.62 -12.14
C VAL A 107 -11.15 8.01 -12.63
N PRO A 108 -11.74 7.29 -13.60
CA PRO A 108 -13.08 7.61 -14.09
C PRO A 108 -14.15 7.57 -12.99
N ALA A 109 -15.05 8.55 -13.01
CA ALA A 109 -16.20 8.63 -12.11
C ALA A 109 -17.47 9.01 -12.92
N PRO A 110 -18.53 8.19 -12.94
CA PRO A 110 -19.75 8.43 -13.71
C PRO A 110 -20.40 9.82 -13.52
N SER A 111 -20.27 10.40 -12.34
CA SER A 111 -20.84 11.69 -11.96
C SER A 111 -20.00 12.89 -12.40
N PHE A 112 -18.85 12.67 -13.03
CA PHE A 112 -17.90 13.73 -13.41
C PHE A 112 -17.59 13.68 -14.91
N ALA A 113 -17.66 14.85 -15.56
CA ALA A 113 -17.31 14.96 -16.96
C ALA A 113 -15.79 15.03 -17.15
N ASN A 114 -15.31 14.48 -18.28
CA ASN A 114 -13.95 14.69 -18.79
C ASN A 114 -12.80 14.26 -17.86
N ILE A 115 -13.03 13.33 -16.93
CA ILE A 115 -11.94 12.70 -16.19
C ILE A 115 -11.21 11.73 -17.13
N GLY A 116 -10.08 12.17 -17.66
CA GLY A 116 -9.26 11.41 -18.58
C GLY A 116 -7.98 10.93 -17.91
N HIS A 117 -7.56 9.71 -18.26
CA HIS A 117 -6.20 9.25 -18.03
C HIS A 117 -5.49 9.06 -19.36
N ALA A 118 -4.17 9.22 -19.35
CA ALA A 118 -3.36 8.84 -20.51
C ALA A 118 -3.58 7.35 -20.82
N PRO A 119 -3.72 6.96 -22.11
CA PRO A 119 -3.95 5.57 -22.46
C PRO A 119 -2.81 4.70 -21.95
N LEU A 120 -3.12 3.83 -20.99
CA LEU A 120 -2.16 2.91 -20.42
C LEU A 120 -2.04 1.66 -21.27
N ARG A 121 -0.81 1.17 -21.44
CA ARG A 121 -0.58 -0.09 -22.13
C ARG A 121 -1.05 -1.27 -21.27
N ARG A 122 -1.63 -2.27 -21.91
CA ARG A 122 -2.02 -3.52 -21.25
C ARG A 122 -0.81 -4.18 -20.58
N PRO A 123 -0.92 -4.61 -19.31
CA PRO A 123 0.21 -5.21 -18.63
C PRO A 123 0.57 -6.59 -19.17
N SER A 124 1.85 -6.78 -19.51
CA SER A 124 2.49 -8.07 -19.80
C SER A 124 3.35 -8.57 -18.62
N ASP A 125 3.75 -7.67 -17.74
CA ASP A 125 4.65 -7.89 -16.62
C ASP A 125 4.39 -6.86 -15.51
N LEU A 126 5.08 -6.99 -14.38
CA LEU A 126 4.92 -6.10 -13.23
C LEU A 126 5.36 -4.65 -13.53
N THR A 127 6.38 -4.45 -14.36
CA THR A 127 6.83 -3.10 -14.78
C THR A 127 5.73 -2.39 -15.57
N ARG A 128 4.96 -3.11 -16.38
CA ARG A 128 3.81 -2.58 -17.12
C ARG A 128 2.56 -2.40 -16.25
N LEU A 129 2.43 -3.15 -15.17
CA LEU A 129 1.33 -3.01 -14.21
C LEU A 129 1.51 -1.77 -13.31
N LEU A 130 2.73 -1.45 -12.89
CA LEU A 130 2.97 -0.33 -11.97
C LEU A 130 2.34 1.00 -12.40
N PRO A 131 2.42 1.45 -13.68
CA PRO A 131 1.74 2.67 -14.12
C PRO A 131 0.21 2.67 -13.95
N TRP A 132 -0.43 1.49 -13.98
CA TRP A 132 -1.88 1.39 -13.70
C TRP A 132 -2.22 1.69 -12.25
N ILE A 133 -1.29 1.47 -11.33
CA ILE A 133 -1.49 1.76 -9.91
C ILE A 133 -1.04 3.19 -9.63
N ASP A 134 0.15 3.54 -10.11
CA ASP A 134 0.78 4.83 -9.85
C ASP A 134 0.03 5.99 -10.51
N SER A 135 -0.26 5.91 -11.81
CA SER A 135 -0.85 7.01 -12.58
C SER A 135 -2.38 7.08 -12.51
N LEU A 136 -3.04 6.07 -11.93
CA LEU A 136 -4.49 6.07 -11.72
C LEU A 136 -4.83 6.36 -10.25
N PRO A 137 -5.03 5.36 -9.35
CA PRO A 137 -5.49 5.65 -8.00
C PRO A 137 -4.50 6.50 -7.22
N LEU A 138 -3.20 6.20 -7.29
CA LEU A 138 -2.21 6.85 -6.42
C LEU A 138 -2.00 8.33 -6.77
N LEU A 139 -1.84 8.67 -8.04
CA LEU A 139 -1.77 10.06 -8.50
C LEU A 139 -3.05 10.84 -8.14
N THR A 140 -4.20 10.20 -8.28
CA THR A 140 -5.49 10.82 -7.94
C THR A 140 -5.59 11.12 -6.45
N VAL A 141 -5.31 10.16 -5.57
CA VAL A 141 -5.36 10.43 -4.12
C VAL A 141 -4.25 11.38 -3.67
N GLN A 142 -3.07 11.33 -4.28
CA GLN A 142 -2.00 12.30 -3.99
C GLN A 142 -2.49 13.73 -4.24
N ARG A 143 -3.10 14.00 -5.39
CA ARG A 143 -3.66 15.32 -5.71
C ARG A 143 -4.69 15.76 -4.66
N ILE A 144 -5.61 14.88 -4.31
CA ILE A 144 -6.67 15.17 -3.33
C ILE A 144 -6.06 15.47 -1.96
N MET A 145 -5.09 14.67 -1.53
CA MET A 145 -4.40 14.84 -0.25
C MET A 145 -3.63 16.16 -0.19
N HIS A 146 -2.90 16.53 -1.25
CA HIS A 146 -2.18 17.79 -1.33
C HIS A 146 -3.09 19.01 -1.27
N VAL A 147 -4.30 18.92 -1.83
CA VAL A 147 -5.26 20.01 -1.80
C VAL A 147 -5.95 20.13 -0.44
N LEU A 148 -6.38 19.01 0.15
CA LEU A 148 -7.16 19.02 1.40
C LEU A 148 -6.31 19.14 2.66
N PHE A 149 -5.13 18.52 2.66
CA PHE A 149 -4.30 18.37 3.85
C PHE A 149 -2.87 18.85 3.60
N TYR A 150 -2.74 19.95 2.85
CA TYR A 150 -1.47 20.53 2.44
C TYR A 150 -0.42 20.58 3.56
N ASP A 151 -0.78 21.04 4.75
CA ASP A 151 0.17 21.14 5.87
C ASP A 151 0.75 19.78 6.30
N ALA A 152 -0.03 18.70 6.19
CA ALA A 152 0.39 17.35 6.51
C ALA A 152 1.13 16.66 5.35
N THR A 153 0.84 17.04 4.10
CA THR A 153 1.23 16.26 2.91
C THR A 153 2.07 16.99 1.88
N LYS A 154 2.33 18.30 1.98
CA LYS A 154 3.04 19.10 0.94
C LYS A 154 4.43 18.60 0.54
N GLY A 155 5.06 17.77 1.37
CA GLY A 155 6.36 17.18 1.07
C GLY A 155 6.27 15.75 0.59
N HIS A 156 5.09 15.12 0.63
CA HIS A 156 4.92 13.71 0.34
C HIS A 156 4.76 13.46 -1.16
N SER A 157 5.25 12.31 -1.59
CA SER A 157 5.02 11.80 -2.93
C SER A 157 5.19 10.29 -2.94
N PHE A 158 4.60 9.63 -3.94
CA PHE A 158 4.87 8.22 -4.18
C PHE A 158 6.25 8.04 -4.83
N GLN A 159 7.08 7.23 -4.18
CA GLN A 159 8.43 6.90 -4.63
C GLN A 159 8.53 5.39 -4.86
N HIS A 160 9.12 4.97 -5.97
CA HIS A 160 9.36 3.55 -6.21
C HIS A 160 10.42 3.00 -5.25
N GLY A 161 10.07 1.92 -4.55
CA GLY A 161 11.02 1.21 -3.72
C GLY A 161 12.18 0.62 -4.52
N PRO A 162 13.37 0.44 -3.90
CA PRO A 162 14.50 -0.26 -4.51
C PRO A 162 14.11 -1.66 -4.97
N THR A 163 14.76 -2.13 -6.04
CA THR A 163 14.59 -3.49 -6.54
C THR A 163 15.39 -4.49 -5.73
N ASP A 164 14.84 -5.68 -5.54
CA ASP A 164 15.53 -6.82 -4.96
C ASP A 164 15.35 -8.08 -5.84
N GLN A 165 15.74 -9.24 -5.32
CA GLN A 165 15.64 -10.53 -6.02
C GLN A 165 14.21 -10.90 -6.43
N ASP A 166 13.19 -10.39 -5.73
CA ASP A 166 11.78 -10.64 -6.02
C ASP A 166 11.15 -9.53 -6.89
N SER A 167 11.93 -8.58 -7.40
CA SER A 167 11.45 -7.40 -8.15
C SER A 167 10.60 -7.70 -9.39
N SER A 168 10.65 -8.94 -9.90
CA SER A 168 9.82 -9.42 -11.01
C SER A 168 8.39 -9.80 -10.59
N ILE A 169 8.17 -10.09 -9.30
CA ILE A 169 6.91 -10.60 -8.73
C ILE A 169 6.38 -9.77 -7.56
N PHE A 170 7.21 -8.90 -6.97
CA PHE A 170 6.86 -8.01 -5.88
C PHE A 170 7.57 -6.67 -6.05
N ARG A 171 6.79 -5.60 -6.07
CA ARG A 171 7.28 -4.22 -6.05
C ARG A 171 6.46 -3.43 -5.05
N TYR A 172 6.97 -2.28 -4.64
CA TYR A 172 6.19 -1.38 -3.81
C TYR A 172 6.46 0.07 -4.19
N LEU A 173 5.46 0.91 -3.91
CA LEU A 173 5.59 2.36 -3.89
C LEU A 173 5.47 2.82 -2.43
N LEU A 174 6.22 3.86 -2.08
CA LEU A 174 6.23 4.43 -0.75
C LEU A 174 5.69 5.86 -0.83
N TRP A 175 4.56 6.10 -0.18
CA TRP A 175 4.09 7.46 0.11
C TRP A 175 4.91 7.99 1.28
N ALA A 176 5.84 8.92 1.04
CA ALA A 176 6.68 9.48 2.10
C ALA A 176 7.19 10.87 1.72
N PRO A 177 7.63 11.68 2.69
CA PRO A 177 8.19 13.00 2.40
C PRO A 177 9.45 12.89 1.52
N ALA A 178 9.55 13.66 0.44
CA ALA A 178 10.61 13.67 -0.58
C ALA A 178 11.99 14.06 -0.02
N LEU A 179 13.00 13.20 -0.19
CA LEU A 179 14.35 13.35 0.35
C LEU A 179 15.16 14.45 -0.38
N GLU A 180 14.71 15.70 -0.37
CA GLU A 180 15.49 16.81 -0.94
C GLU A 180 16.41 17.45 0.12
N GLY A 181 17.71 17.46 -0.16
CA GLY A 181 18.56 18.64 0.00
C GLY A 181 19.16 19.02 1.36
N GLU A 182 18.83 18.36 2.48
CA GLU A 182 19.49 18.71 3.75
C GLU A 182 20.73 17.84 4.01
N GLY A 183 21.89 18.51 4.10
CA GLY A 183 23.21 17.92 4.31
C GLY A 183 23.20 16.83 5.39
N ILE A 184 23.63 15.64 4.97
CA ILE A 184 23.73 14.45 5.81
C ILE A 184 24.95 14.61 6.73
N ASP A 185 24.87 15.44 7.76
CA ASP A 185 25.91 15.50 8.80
C ASP A 185 25.30 15.96 10.15
N GLY A 186 24.80 15.00 10.95
CA GLY A 186 24.49 15.25 12.35
C GLY A 186 23.59 14.19 13.04
N PRO A 187 23.86 13.81 14.31
CA PRO A 187 23.05 12.85 15.08
C PRO A 187 21.63 13.35 15.44
N GLN A 188 21.33 14.64 15.25
CA GLN A 188 19.96 15.18 15.38
C GLN A 188 19.05 14.77 14.19
N ASN A 189 19.65 14.28 13.09
CA ASN A 189 18.93 13.93 11.86
C ASN A 189 18.29 12.52 11.93
N THR A 190 18.81 11.61 12.75
CA THR A 190 18.28 10.24 12.85
C THR A 190 16.86 10.19 13.42
N THR A 191 16.56 10.96 14.47
CA THR A 191 15.20 11.05 15.02
C THR A 191 14.22 11.68 14.03
N MET A 192 14.66 12.70 13.29
CA MET A 192 13.85 13.30 12.23
C MET A 192 13.59 12.34 11.07
N LEU A 193 14.58 11.55 10.65
CA LEU A 193 14.40 10.51 9.64
C LEU A 193 13.42 9.42 10.14
N ILE A 194 13.55 8.98 11.39
CA ILE A 194 12.63 8.00 12.00
C ILE A 194 11.19 8.54 12.01
N GLU A 195 10.97 9.76 12.50
CA GLU A 195 9.63 10.38 12.54
C GLU A 195 9.07 10.66 11.13
N ARG A 196 9.94 11.01 10.19
CA ARG A 196 9.58 11.23 8.78
C ARG A 196 9.08 9.95 8.12
N PHE A 197 9.76 8.83 8.35
CA PHE A 197 9.35 7.53 7.80
C PHE A 197 8.16 6.92 8.54
N ARG A 198 7.94 7.26 9.82
CA ARG A 198 6.68 6.93 10.52
C ARG A 198 5.45 7.53 9.85
N ARG A 199 5.62 8.59 9.04
CA ARG A 199 4.56 9.24 8.27
C ARG A 199 4.46 8.74 6.84
N SER A 200 4.51 7.43 6.65
CA SER A 200 4.50 6.80 5.32
C SER A 200 3.50 5.66 5.19
N VAL A 201 3.07 5.40 3.96
CA VAL A 201 2.31 4.20 3.57
C VAL A 201 3.10 3.43 2.52
N LEU A 202 3.22 2.13 2.72
CA LEU A 202 3.76 1.22 1.72
C LEU A 202 2.63 0.60 0.88
N VAL A 203 2.65 0.81 -0.44
CA VAL A 203 1.73 0.16 -1.38
C VAL A 203 2.48 -0.98 -2.06
N ALA A 204 2.30 -2.20 -1.56
CA ALA A 204 2.84 -3.43 -2.10
C ALA A 204 2.01 -3.95 -3.26
N VAL A 205 2.68 -4.32 -4.34
CA VAL A 205 2.10 -4.75 -5.60
C VAL A 205 2.65 -6.11 -5.99
N GLN A 206 1.75 -7.07 -6.16
CA GLN A 206 2.02 -8.33 -6.85
C GLN A 206 0.98 -8.51 -7.95
N PRO A 207 1.36 -8.84 -9.20
CA PRO A 207 0.39 -8.91 -10.28
C PRO A 207 -0.58 -10.10 -10.11
N PRO A 208 -1.77 -10.08 -10.73
CA PRO A 208 -2.83 -11.08 -10.47
C PRO A 208 -2.47 -12.52 -10.87
N TRP A 209 -1.50 -12.71 -11.78
CA TRP A 209 -0.96 -14.05 -12.10
C TRP A 209 0.02 -14.59 -11.05
N ILE A 210 0.52 -13.75 -10.14
CA ILE A 210 1.37 -14.12 -8.99
C ILE A 210 0.56 -14.16 -7.70
N LEU A 211 -0.25 -13.13 -7.44
CA LEU A 211 -1.12 -13.01 -6.28
C LEU A 211 -2.57 -13.15 -6.75
N SER A 212 -3.11 -14.36 -6.68
CA SER A 212 -4.49 -14.62 -7.08
C SER A 212 -5.49 -14.07 -6.05
N ASP A 213 -6.76 -14.00 -6.44
CA ASP A 213 -7.84 -13.60 -5.54
C ASP A 213 -7.96 -14.53 -4.33
N GLN A 214 -7.64 -15.82 -4.50
CA GLN A 214 -7.62 -16.74 -3.36
C GLN A 214 -6.41 -16.50 -2.46
N ASP A 215 -5.26 -16.13 -3.01
CA ASP A 215 -4.06 -15.83 -2.22
C ASP A 215 -4.22 -14.59 -1.36
N ILE A 216 -4.81 -13.51 -1.90
CA ILE A 216 -5.04 -12.28 -1.14
C ILE A 216 -6.10 -12.47 -0.05
N ARG A 217 -7.15 -13.29 -0.29
CA ARG A 217 -8.09 -13.72 0.75
C ARG A 217 -7.40 -14.52 1.84
N ASN A 218 -6.57 -15.51 1.48
CA ASN A 218 -5.80 -16.29 2.45
C ASN A 218 -4.82 -15.43 3.28
N PHE A 219 -4.29 -14.36 2.67
CA PHE A 219 -3.46 -13.37 3.35
C PHE A 219 -4.28 -12.62 4.39
N ALA A 220 -5.45 -12.07 4.00
CA ALA A 220 -6.34 -11.34 4.89
C ALA A 220 -6.94 -12.22 6.01
N ASP A 221 -7.10 -13.52 5.77
CA ASP A 221 -7.64 -14.50 6.73
C ASP A 221 -6.61 -15.04 7.73
N LEU A 222 -5.32 -14.76 7.54
CA LEU A 222 -4.31 -15.18 8.51
C LEU A 222 -4.53 -14.47 9.86
N ARG A 223 -4.44 -15.22 10.97
CA ARG A 223 -4.61 -14.67 12.34
C ARG A 223 -3.38 -14.77 13.21
N HIS A 224 -2.50 -15.72 12.88
CA HIS A 224 -1.26 -15.96 13.60
C HIS A 224 -0.14 -16.17 12.60
N PHE A 225 0.98 -15.50 12.84
CA PHE A 225 2.21 -15.73 12.10
C PHE A 225 3.02 -16.81 12.83
N PRO A 226 3.58 -17.81 12.11
CA PRO A 226 4.29 -18.90 12.75
C PRO A 226 5.54 -18.39 13.48
N PRO A 227 5.83 -18.87 14.70
CA PRO A 227 7.06 -18.50 15.40
C PRO A 227 8.28 -19.05 14.65
N PHE A 228 9.42 -18.42 14.84
CA PHE A 228 10.67 -18.89 14.25
C PHE A 228 11.09 -20.23 14.88
N HIS A 229 11.16 -21.27 14.05
CA HIS A 229 11.55 -22.63 14.48
C HIS A 229 12.99 -23.01 14.09
N GLY A 230 13.74 -22.13 13.40
CA GLY A 230 15.01 -22.47 12.78
C GLY A 230 16.19 -22.67 13.75
N ILE A 231 16.97 -23.73 13.52
CA ILE A 231 18.36 -23.83 13.95
C ILE A 231 19.17 -23.06 12.90
N GLU A 232 20.06 -22.15 13.30
CA GLU A 232 20.92 -21.43 12.35
C GLU A 232 21.72 -22.44 11.51
N PRO A 233 21.69 -22.36 10.16
CA PRO A 233 22.56 -23.19 9.34
C PRO A 233 24.00 -22.92 9.74
N ARG A 234 24.79 -23.98 9.95
CA ARG A 234 26.23 -23.79 10.19
C ARG A 234 26.85 -23.16 8.94
N VAL A 235 27.94 -22.40 9.12
CA VAL A 235 28.68 -21.78 8.00
C VAL A 235 28.99 -22.84 6.94
N GLY A 236 28.42 -22.68 5.73
CA GLY A 236 28.57 -23.60 4.60
C GLY A 236 27.40 -24.57 4.36
N GLU A 237 26.42 -24.63 5.24
CA GLU A 237 25.18 -25.39 5.01
C GLU A 237 24.21 -24.57 4.15
N LYS A 238 23.53 -25.23 3.21
CA LYS A 238 22.46 -24.60 2.44
C LYS A 238 21.32 -24.26 3.41
N PRO A 239 20.77 -23.04 3.37
CA PRO A 239 19.60 -22.72 4.17
C PRO A 239 18.48 -23.70 3.81
N GLU A 240 17.89 -24.32 4.83
CA GLU A 240 16.73 -25.18 4.61
C GLU A 240 15.60 -24.35 3.97
N PRO A 241 14.80 -24.96 3.06
CA PRO A 241 13.67 -24.28 2.47
C PRO A 241 12.77 -23.75 3.59
N SER A 242 12.47 -22.45 3.53
CA SER A 242 11.57 -21.78 4.47
C SER A 242 10.26 -22.56 4.61
N ASP A 243 9.96 -23.00 5.83
CA ASP A 243 8.71 -23.68 6.22
C ASP A 243 7.45 -22.81 6.03
N LEU A 244 7.63 -21.56 5.58
CA LEU A 244 6.53 -20.63 5.36
C LEU A 244 5.70 -21.03 4.13
N GLU A 245 4.39 -21.12 4.32
CA GLU A 245 3.38 -21.22 3.27
C GLU A 245 3.29 -19.91 2.46
N GLY A 246 2.67 -19.94 1.28
CA GLY A 246 2.55 -18.78 0.39
C GLY A 246 1.98 -17.51 1.08
N LYS A 247 0.88 -17.62 1.83
CA LYS A 247 0.31 -16.50 2.59
C LYS A 247 1.25 -15.93 3.66
N GLN A 248 2.04 -16.80 4.29
CA GLN A 248 3.02 -16.40 5.30
C GLN A 248 4.22 -15.74 4.65
N ARG A 249 4.64 -16.18 3.46
CA ARG A 249 5.70 -15.50 2.68
C ARG A 249 5.31 -14.09 2.29
N ILE A 250 4.04 -13.86 1.92
CA ILE A 250 3.54 -12.51 1.63
C ILE A 250 3.59 -11.64 2.89
N TRP A 251 3.06 -12.12 4.01
CA TRP A 251 3.14 -11.40 5.30
C TRP A 251 4.57 -11.10 5.71
N ALA A 252 5.46 -12.07 5.57
CA ALA A 252 6.87 -11.93 5.88
C ALA A 252 7.54 -10.86 5.01
N LYS A 253 7.36 -10.93 3.68
CA LYS A 253 7.90 -9.93 2.75
C LYS A 253 7.38 -8.54 3.06
N LEU A 254 6.08 -8.42 3.30
CA LEU A 254 5.42 -7.16 3.59
C LEU A 254 5.94 -6.56 4.89
N TRP A 255 6.04 -7.36 5.95
CA TRP A 255 6.58 -6.93 7.24
C TRP A 255 8.04 -6.48 7.10
N ASP A 256 8.90 -7.29 6.46
CA ASP A 256 10.33 -6.95 6.29
C ASP A 256 10.49 -5.64 5.51
N THR A 257 9.66 -5.44 4.47
CA THR A 257 9.69 -4.22 3.66
C THR A 257 9.17 -3.01 4.44
N CYS A 258 8.12 -3.18 5.24
CA CYS A 258 7.56 -2.12 6.08
C CYS A 258 8.53 -1.70 7.18
N VAL A 259 9.16 -2.65 7.89
CA VAL A 259 10.18 -2.38 8.90
C VAL A 259 11.40 -1.69 8.31
N LYS A 260 11.90 -2.16 7.16
CA LYS A 260 13.02 -1.53 6.45
C LYS A 260 12.75 -0.07 6.10
N ASN A 261 11.52 0.26 5.74
CA ASN A 261 11.09 1.62 5.42
C ASN A 261 10.49 2.37 6.64
N ASN A 262 10.52 1.76 7.84
CA ASN A 262 9.90 2.27 9.06
C ASN A 262 8.44 2.76 8.85
N SER A 263 7.70 2.04 8.00
CA SER A 263 6.33 2.35 7.58
C SER A 263 5.35 1.40 8.26
N HIS A 264 4.54 1.91 9.20
CA HIS A 264 3.56 1.06 9.88
C HIS A 264 2.33 0.80 9.01
N TRP A 265 2.06 1.64 8.02
CA TRP A 265 0.86 1.55 7.19
C TRP A 265 1.16 0.82 5.90
N PHE A 266 0.27 -0.06 5.48
CA PHE A 266 0.43 -0.77 4.23
C PHE A 266 -0.87 -0.94 3.46
N VAL A 267 -0.70 -1.11 2.16
CA VAL A 267 -1.71 -1.54 1.21
C VAL A 267 -1.11 -2.67 0.39
N LEU A 268 -1.80 -3.80 0.27
CA LEU A 268 -1.43 -4.89 -0.62
C LEU A 268 -2.45 -4.96 -1.75
N THR A 269 -1.98 -5.00 -3.00
CA THR A 269 -2.87 -5.07 -4.15
C THR A 269 -2.33 -5.97 -5.27
N ASN A 270 -3.26 -6.62 -5.96
CA ASN A 270 -3.05 -7.21 -7.28
C ASN A 270 -3.75 -6.43 -8.40
N TYR A 271 -4.04 -5.16 -8.14
CA TYR A 271 -4.93 -4.26 -8.88
C TYR A 271 -6.42 -4.61 -8.78
N ASN A 272 -6.79 -5.87 -8.99
CA ASN A 272 -8.19 -6.32 -8.95
C ASN A 272 -8.76 -6.32 -7.53
N GLN A 273 -7.91 -6.53 -6.53
CA GLN A 273 -8.26 -6.60 -5.14
C GLN A 273 -7.23 -5.83 -4.29
N TRP A 274 -7.72 -5.23 -3.22
CA TRP A 274 -6.98 -4.34 -2.35
C TRP A 274 -7.22 -4.74 -0.90
N VAL A 275 -6.14 -4.81 -0.12
CA VAL A 275 -6.19 -5.05 1.31
C VAL A 275 -5.42 -3.94 2.01
N PHE A 276 -6.07 -3.33 2.98
CA PHE A 276 -5.54 -2.21 3.74
C PHE A 276 -5.21 -2.66 5.15
N GLY A 277 -4.10 -2.19 5.71
CA GLY A 277 -3.75 -2.55 7.07
C GLY A 277 -2.64 -1.69 7.65
N HIS A 278 -2.31 -2.00 8.90
CA HIS A 278 -1.17 -1.39 9.56
C HIS A 278 -0.58 -2.32 10.63
N PHE A 279 0.66 -2.06 11.01
CA PHE A 279 1.32 -2.72 12.14
C PHE A 279 1.16 -1.89 13.40
N SER A 280 1.20 -2.56 14.56
CA SER A 280 1.31 -1.92 15.86
C SER A 280 2.65 -1.18 16.00
N SER A 281 2.75 -0.30 16.98
CA SER A 281 4.00 0.40 17.29
C SER A 281 5.19 -0.54 17.57
N GLY A 282 4.93 -1.72 18.16
CA GLY A 282 5.96 -2.71 18.46
C GLY A 282 6.19 -3.75 17.35
N TRP A 283 5.50 -3.65 16.21
CA TRP A 283 5.61 -4.58 15.07
C TRP A 283 5.20 -6.04 15.35
N THR A 284 4.61 -6.33 16.52
CA THR A 284 4.20 -7.69 16.89
C THR A 284 2.79 -8.05 16.45
N THR A 285 1.95 -7.03 16.25
CA THR A 285 0.56 -7.20 15.83
C THR A 285 0.31 -6.44 14.54
N ALA A 286 -0.30 -7.10 13.56
CA ALA A 286 -0.87 -6.44 12.39
C ALA A 286 -2.38 -6.30 12.53
N PHE A 287 -2.94 -5.26 11.94
CA PHE A 287 -4.37 -5.03 11.78
C PHE A 287 -4.66 -5.00 10.28
N VAL A 288 -5.63 -5.78 9.83
CA VAL A 288 -5.91 -5.98 8.41
C VAL A 288 -7.40 -5.84 8.13
N GLY A 289 -7.74 -5.07 7.10
CA GLY A 289 -9.11 -4.90 6.62
C GLY A 289 -9.59 -6.07 5.76
N PRO A 290 -10.87 -6.03 5.34
CA PRO A 290 -11.41 -6.96 4.36
C PRO A 290 -10.74 -6.78 2.99
N VAL A 291 -10.99 -7.74 2.10
CA VAL A 291 -10.56 -7.66 0.70
C VAL A 291 -11.56 -6.79 -0.07
N ILE A 292 -11.09 -5.68 -0.63
CA ILE A 292 -11.89 -4.73 -1.40
C ILE A 292 -11.63 -4.97 -2.89
N ASP A 293 -12.69 -5.22 -3.66
CA ASP A 293 -12.59 -5.35 -5.12
C ASP A 293 -12.36 -3.98 -5.79
N TYR A 294 -11.66 -3.95 -6.92
CA TYR A 294 -11.29 -2.72 -7.64
C TYR A 294 -12.48 -1.83 -8.05
N ASN A 295 -13.65 -2.44 -8.21
CA ASN A 295 -14.92 -1.81 -8.56
C ASN A 295 -15.90 -1.72 -7.39
N SER A 296 -15.44 -1.97 -6.16
CA SER A 296 -16.24 -1.78 -4.95
C SER A 296 -16.73 -0.33 -4.84
N THR A 297 -17.94 -0.17 -4.29
CA THR A 297 -18.56 1.13 -4.01
C THR A 297 -18.86 1.33 -2.52
N THR A 298 -18.53 0.36 -1.66
CA THR A 298 -18.84 0.41 -0.23
C THR A 298 -17.78 -0.32 0.60
N PRO A 299 -16.72 0.36 1.05
CA PRO A 299 -16.22 1.63 0.50
C PRO A 299 -15.58 1.43 -0.89
N ALA A 300 -15.44 2.51 -1.65
CA ALA A 300 -14.62 2.50 -2.85
C ALA A 300 -13.13 2.42 -2.52
N VAL A 301 -12.31 1.93 -3.47
CA VAL A 301 -10.84 1.88 -3.29
C VAL A 301 -10.25 3.27 -3.05
N MET A 302 -10.80 4.28 -3.73
CA MET A 302 -10.38 5.68 -3.62
C MET A 302 -10.62 6.25 -2.22
N GLU A 303 -11.75 5.92 -1.61
CA GLU A 303 -12.07 6.28 -0.22
C GLU A 303 -11.09 5.65 0.78
N CYS A 304 -10.83 4.34 0.62
CA CYS A 304 -9.87 3.63 1.47
C CYS A 304 -8.46 4.22 1.36
N LEU A 305 -8.00 4.48 0.12
CA LEU A 305 -6.67 5.05 -0.12
C LEU A 305 -6.53 6.44 0.51
N ALA A 306 -7.53 7.32 0.34
CA ALA A 306 -7.52 8.64 0.96
C ALA A 306 -7.42 8.55 2.49
N PHE A 307 -8.22 7.67 3.11
CA PHE A 307 -8.19 7.45 4.56
C PHE A 307 -6.85 6.89 5.05
N TRP A 308 -6.25 5.93 4.33
CA TRP A 308 -4.95 5.36 4.70
C TRP A 308 -3.80 6.36 4.56
N LEU A 309 -3.78 7.16 3.48
CA LEU A 309 -2.79 8.22 3.29
C LEU A 309 -2.93 9.30 4.35
N ALA A 310 -4.16 9.70 4.69
CA ALA A 310 -4.45 10.64 5.75
C ALA A 310 -3.93 10.12 7.10
N SER A 311 -4.21 8.87 7.44
CA SER A 311 -3.80 8.22 8.70
C SER A 311 -2.28 8.15 8.83
N ALA A 312 -1.59 7.72 7.77
CA ALA A 312 -0.13 7.73 7.77
C ALA A 312 0.47 9.13 7.85
N SER A 313 -0.12 10.10 7.15
CA SER A 313 0.36 11.49 7.16
C SER A 313 -0.02 12.24 8.44
N GLN A 314 -0.75 11.60 9.36
CA GLN A 314 -1.27 12.18 10.61
C GLN A 314 -2.18 13.38 10.34
N ALA A 315 -3.00 13.31 9.28
CA ALA A 315 -3.99 14.32 8.98
C ALA A 315 -5.08 14.37 10.07
N PRO A 316 -5.81 15.49 10.23
CA PRO A 316 -6.82 15.64 11.27
C PRO A 316 -7.88 14.53 11.26
N GLY A 317 -8.22 14.04 12.46
CA GLY A 317 -9.25 13.02 12.70
C GLY A 317 -8.97 11.63 12.14
N SER A 318 -7.81 11.42 11.53
CA SER A 318 -7.40 10.14 10.97
C SER A 318 -6.97 9.12 12.05
N MET A 319 -6.79 7.86 11.66
CA MET A 319 -6.45 6.80 12.60
C MET A 319 -5.00 6.90 13.08
N SER A 320 -4.80 6.69 14.37
CA SER A 320 -3.46 6.58 14.97
C SER A 320 -2.98 5.14 15.02
N ILE A 321 -1.66 4.94 14.94
CA ILE A 321 -1.04 3.63 15.09
C ILE A 321 -1.43 3.01 16.43
N ALA A 322 -1.94 1.78 16.40
CA ALA A 322 -2.35 1.07 17.60
C ALA A 322 -1.14 0.73 18.49
N LYS A 323 -1.28 1.03 19.79
CA LYS A 323 -0.35 0.58 20.82
C LYS A 323 -0.90 -0.69 21.46
N VAL A 324 -0.13 -1.78 21.43
CA VAL A 324 -0.52 -3.04 22.07
C VAL A 324 0.19 -3.17 23.42
N CYS A 325 -0.56 -3.58 24.45
CA CYS A 325 -0.03 -3.69 25.80
C CYS A 325 1.15 -4.69 25.84
N GLY A 326 2.26 -4.30 26.46
CA GLY A 326 3.46 -5.12 26.59
C GLY A 326 4.50 -4.95 25.47
N GLU A 327 4.20 -4.16 24.43
CA GLU A 327 5.17 -3.85 23.38
C GLU A 327 6.16 -2.75 23.79
N SER A 328 7.43 -2.89 23.38
CA SER A 328 8.40 -1.80 23.41
C SER A 328 8.36 -1.03 22.10
N GLU A 329 8.11 0.28 22.14
CA GLU A 329 8.04 1.17 20.95
C GLU A 329 9.35 1.22 20.14
N HIS A 330 10.45 0.68 20.67
CA HIS A 330 11.76 0.67 20.03
C HIS A 330 12.14 -0.68 19.41
N ALA A 331 11.29 -1.72 19.53
CA ALA A 331 11.64 -3.08 19.16
C ALA A 331 11.99 -3.23 17.66
N GLY A 332 11.34 -2.49 16.76
CA GLY A 332 11.63 -2.54 15.32
C GLY A 332 12.84 -1.72 14.85
N LEU A 333 13.34 -0.78 15.66
CA LEU A 333 14.42 0.14 15.26
C LEU A 333 15.83 -0.46 15.42
N PHE A 334 15.97 -1.47 16.29
CA PHE A 334 17.27 -2.11 16.56
C PHE A 334 17.61 -3.26 15.61
N TRP A 335 16.65 -3.75 14.82
CA TRP A 335 16.82 -4.90 13.95
C TRP A 335 16.55 -4.49 12.50
N SER A 336 17.60 -4.09 11.80
CA SER A 336 17.49 -3.88 10.35
C SER A 336 17.40 -5.25 9.66
N PRO A 337 16.42 -5.48 8.76
CA PRO A 337 16.30 -6.73 8.00
C PRO A 337 17.51 -7.04 7.11
N SER A 338 18.46 -6.10 6.98
CA SER A 338 19.70 -6.30 6.24
C SER A 338 20.60 -7.29 6.96
N THR A 339 20.53 -8.57 6.57
CA THR A 339 21.51 -9.56 6.98
C THR A 339 22.72 -9.54 6.04
N VAL A 340 23.86 -10.06 6.50
CA VAL A 340 25.06 -10.31 5.65
C VAL A 340 24.70 -11.05 4.36
N TYR A 341 23.66 -11.90 4.38
CA TYR A 341 23.20 -12.69 3.25
C TYR A 341 22.53 -11.85 2.16
N ASP A 342 21.82 -10.78 2.52
CA ASP A 342 21.17 -9.88 1.55
C ASP A 342 22.22 -9.07 0.77
N VAL A 343 23.36 -8.80 1.42
CA VAL A 343 24.49 -8.12 0.81
C VAL A 343 25.38 -9.09 0.03
N MET A 344 25.49 -10.36 0.44
CA MET A 344 26.25 -11.38 -0.32
C MET A 344 25.74 -11.57 -1.75
N GLY A 345 24.44 -11.39 -1.99
CA GLY A 345 23.86 -11.45 -3.34
C GLY A 345 24.22 -10.26 -4.24
N GLN A 346 24.67 -9.14 -3.65
CA GLN A 346 24.96 -7.89 -4.36
C GLN A 346 26.45 -7.55 -4.39
N SER A 347 27.20 -7.87 -3.33
CA SER A 347 28.64 -7.68 -3.20
C SER A 347 29.21 -8.56 -2.08
N THR A 348 30.12 -9.47 -2.43
CA THR A 348 30.86 -10.31 -1.47
C THR A 348 31.74 -9.49 -0.53
N GLU A 349 32.21 -8.33 -0.96
CA GLU A 349 33.07 -7.44 -0.16
C GLU A 349 32.28 -6.70 0.91
N ALA A 350 31.09 -6.19 0.57
CA ALA A 350 30.20 -5.52 1.52
C ALA A 350 29.61 -6.49 2.55
N ALA A 351 29.42 -7.77 2.17
CA ALA A 351 29.01 -8.83 3.09
C ALA A 351 30.10 -9.16 4.12
N MET A 352 31.37 -9.21 3.72
CA MET A 352 32.47 -9.45 4.66
C MET A 352 32.57 -8.34 5.71
N THR A 353 32.34 -7.08 5.33
CA THR A 353 32.35 -5.94 6.27
C THR A 353 31.26 -6.04 7.32
N LEU A 354 30.05 -6.48 6.95
CA LEU A 354 28.93 -6.67 7.89
C LEU A 354 29.08 -7.91 8.80
N SER A 355 29.93 -8.87 8.42
CA SER A 355 30.19 -10.07 9.23
C SER A 355 31.22 -9.86 10.34
N LEU A 356 31.97 -8.75 10.27
CA LEU A 356 33.07 -8.41 11.18
C LEU A 356 32.69 -7.34 12.23
N SER A 357 31.47 -6.81 12.14
CA SER A 357 30.84 -5.85 13.05
C SER A 357 29.75 -6.52 13.88
#